data_AF-A0A1V2GVM0-F1
#
_entry.id   AF-A0A1V2GVM0-F1
#
_cell.length_a   1.000
_cell.length_b   1.000
_cell.length_c   1.000
_cell.angle_alpha   90.00
_cell.angle_beta   90.00
_cell.angle_gamma   90.00
#
_symmetry.space_group_name_H-M   'P 1'
#
loop_
_entity.id
_entity.type
_entity.pdbx_description
1 polymer ?
#
loop_
_entity_poly.entity_id
_entity_poly.type
_entity_poly.pdbx_seq_one_letter_code
_entity_poly.pdbx_strand_id
1 'polypeptide(L)'
;MHRRDVDRLDPARDYWVPAVVSPRRDWAAAPGCRRGARYLVDSRTRAVTRDEFETFDCELSCRRWIRQNQAALARDLPGAEVRAVPLGRWLLGLE
;
A
#
# COMPACT_ATOMS: atom_id res chain seq x y z
N MET A 1 -12.14 -0.81 -0.94
CA MET A 1 -12.51 -1.30 0.41
C MET A 1 -12.12 -0.24 1.43
N HIS A 2 -12.95 0.03 2.45
CA HIS A 2 -12.47 0.87 3.55
C HIS A 2 -11.70 0.04 4.58
N ARG A 3 -10.76 0.64 5.30
CA ARG A 3 -10.00 0.01 6.40
C ARG A 3 -10.91 -0.61 7.46
N ARG A 4 -12.03 0.04 7.77
CA ARG A 4 -13.05 -0.48 8.71
C ARG A 4 -13.74 -1.76 8.22
N ASP A 5 -13.67 -2.06 6.92
CA ASP A 5 -14.24 -3.28 6.35
C ASP A 5 -13.24 -4.44 6.39
N VAL A 6 -12.02 -4.25 6.89
CA VAL A 6 -11.02 -5.33 7.03
C VAL A 6 -11.55 -6.45 7.91
N ASP A 7 -12.32 -6.15 8.95
CA ASP A 7 -12.94 -7.16 9.82
C ASP A 7 -14.00 -8.02 9.10
N ARG A 8 -14.39 -7.63 7.88
CA ARG A 8 -15.32 -8.38 7.01
C ARG A 8 -14.61 -9.27 6.00
N LEU A 9 -13.28 -9.21 5.93
CA LEU A 9 -12.49 -10.10 5.07
C LEU A 9 -12.52 -11.53 5.61
N ASP A 10 -12.40 -12.50 4.70
CA ASP A 10 -12.30 -13.91 5.07
C ASP A 10 -10.95 -14.14 5.77
N PRO A 11 -10.92 -14.42 7.09
CA PRO A 11 -9.66 -14.56 7.82
C PRO A 11 -8.85 -15.78 7.38
N ALA A 12 -9.45 -16.71 6.63
CA ALA A 12 -8.75 -17.87 6.07
C ALA A 12 -8.02 -17.54 4.75
N ARG A 13 -8.13 -16.31 4.24
CA ARG A 13 -7.49 -15.88 3.00
C ARG A 13 -6.40 -14.84 3.25
N ASP A 14 -5.30 -14.99 2.53
CA ASP A 14 -4.28 -13.97 2.43
C ASP A 14 -4.68 -12.91 1.41
N TYR A 15 -4.81 -11.68 1.89
CA TYR A 15 -5.02 -10.51 1.04
C TYR A 15 -3.71 -9.77 0.86
N TRP A 16 -3.42 -9.36 -0.37
CA TRP A 16 -2.20 -8.65 -0.72
C TRP A 16 -2.51 -7.21 -1.11
N VAL A 17 -1.65 -6.30 -0.69
CA VAL A 17 -1.80 -4.87 -0.98
C VAL A 17 -0.47 -4.25 -1.40
N PRO A 18 -0.48 -3.28 -2.31
CA PRO A 18 0.68 -2.44 -2.55
C PRO A 18 0.81 -1.48 -1.36
N ALA A 19 1.99 -1.41 -0.79
CA ALA A 19 2.28 -0.60 0.37
C ALA A 19 3.62 0.10 0.24
N VAL A 20 3.80 1.16 1.02
CA VAL A 20 4.99 2.00 0.99
C VAL A 20 5.32 2.51 2.38
N VAL A 21 6.62 2.69 2.61
CA VAL A 21 7.15 3.38 3.79
C VAL A 21 7.65 4.74 3.35
N SER A 22 7.27 5.80 4.08
CA SER A 22 7.73 7.14 3.77
C SER A 22 9.25 7.23 3.89
N PRO A 23 9.96 7.63 2.82
CA PRO A 23 11.42 7.62 2.80
C PRO A 23 12.01 8.75 3.66
N ARG A 24 11.24 9.81 3.91
CA ARG A 24 11.65 11.02 4.65
C ARG A 24 10.47 11.66 5.38
N ARG A 25 10.78 12.59 6.29
CA ARG A 25 9.79 13.49 6.90
C ARG A 25 9.26 14.45 5.83
N ASP A 26 7.99 14.83 5.96
CA ASP A 26 7.29 15.72 5.00
C ASP A 26 7.48 15.26 3.56
N TRP A 27 7.30 13.95 3.34
CA TRP A 27 7.40 13.35 2.02
C TRP A 27 6.30 13.90 1.11
N ALA A 28 6.63 14.16 -0.16
CA ALA A 28 5.74 14.86 -1.09
C ALA A 28 4.39 14.16 -1.30
N ALA A 29 4.35 12.83 -1.26
CA ALA A 29 3.11 12.07 -1.39
C ALA A 29 2.27 12.06 -0.09
N ALA A 30 2.85 12.42 1.06
CA ALA A 30 2.17 12.49 2.35
C ALA A 30 2.70 13.65 3.21
N PRO A 31 2.28 14.91 2.96
CA PRO A 31 2.71 16.05 3.75
C PRO A 31 2.42 15.89 5.25
N GLY A 32 3.34 16.32 6.12
CA GLY A 32 3.22 16.13 7.56
C GLY A 32 3.62 14.73 8.06
N CYS A 33 3.98 13.80 7.18
CA CYS A 33 4.38 12.46 7.62
C CYS A 33 5.75 12.47 8.32
N ARG A 34 5.94 11.59 9.31
CA ARG A 34 7.28 11.22 9.78
C ARG A 34 7.97 10.32 8.76
N ARG A 35 9.31 10.25 8.78
CA ARG A 35 10.08 9.18 8.10
C ARG A 35 9.69 7.83 8.69
N GLY A 36 9.57 6.79 7.86
CA GLY A 36 9.20 5.45 8.33
C GLY A 36 7.68 5.27 8.55
N ALA A 37 6.86 6.27 8.21
CA ALA A 37 5.41 6.13 8.28
C ALA A 37 4.92 5.16 7.20
N ARG A 38 4.01 4.26 7.58
CA ARG A 38 3.46 3.20 6.74
C ARG A 38 2.19 3.69 6.07
N TYR A 39 2.07 3.43 4.77
CA TYR A 39 0.89 3.71 3.98
C TYR A 39 0.55 2.53 3.08
N LEU A 40 -0.72 2.37 2.80
CA LEU A 40 -1.19 1.56 1.68
C LEU A 40 -1.18 2.43 0.43
N VAL A 41 -1.18 1.80 -0.75
CA VAL A 41 -1.34 2.47 -2.03
C VAL A 41 -2.69 2.03 -2.59
N ASP A 42 -3.57 2.97 -2.92
CA ASP A 42 -4.81 2.62 -3.60
C ASP A 42 -4.52 2.32 -5.07
N SER A 43 -4.93 1.16 -5.57
CA SER A 43 -4.69 0.77 -6.97
C SER A 43 -5.46 1.60 -7.99
N ARG A 44 -6.54 2.26 -7.59
CA ARG A 44 -7.35 3.12 -8.48
C ARG A 44 -6.68 4.48 -8.70
N THR A 45 -6.29 5.12 -7.60
CA THR A 45 -5.72 6.47 -7.63
C THR A 45 -4.19 6.50 -7.68
N ARG A 46 -3.52 5.41 -7.26
CA ARG A 46 -2.07 5.32 -6.97
C ARG A 46 -1.60 6.21 -5.83
N ALA A 47 -2.53 6.84 -5.12
CA ALA A 47 -2.22 7.69 -3.98
C ALA A 47 -1.97 6.83 -2.73
N VAL A 48 -1.21 7.39 -1.79
CA VAL A 48 -1.12 6.82 -0.46
C VAL A 48 -2.40 7.03 0.31
N THR A 49 -2.75 6.01 1.09
CA THR A 49 -4.02 5.96 1.81
C THR A 49 -3.83 5.23 3.13
N ARG A 50 -4.68 5.56 4.09
CA ARG A 50 -4.85 4.79 5.33
C ARG A 50 -6.21 4.13 5.40
N ASP A 51 -7.17 4.64 4.62
CA ASP A 51 -8.59 4.38 4.82
C ASP A 51 -9.25 3.66 3.66
N GLU A 52 -8.82 3.87 2.42
CA GLU A 52 -9.45 3.27 1.23
C GLU A 52 -8.42 2.68 0.29
N PHE A 53 -8.54 1.39 -0.01
CA PHE A 53 -7.63 0.65 -0.89
C PHE A 53 -8.33 -0.56 -1.52
N GLU A 54 -7.75 -1.13 -2.58
CA GLU A 54 -8.17 -2.44 -3.10
C GLU A 54 -7.14 -3.51 -2.70
N THR A 55 -7.63 -4.74 -2.60
CA THR A 55 -6.82 -5.92 -2.28
C THR A 55 -6.66 -6.79 -3.51
N PHE A 56 -5.55 -7.51 -3.57
CA PHE A 56 -5.29 -8.57 -4.54
C PHE A 56 -5.41 -9.92 -3.84
N ASP A 57 -5.92 -10.92 -4.57
CA ASP A 57 -6.09 -12.28 -4.05
C ASP A 57 -4.77 -13.06 -3.93
N CYS A 58 -3.68 -12.56 -4.51
CA CYS A 58 -2.36 -13.18 -4.40
C CYS A 58 -1.22 -12.17 -4.64
N GLU A 59 -0.04 -12.51 -4.13
CA GLU A 59 1.19 -11.71 -4.28
C GLU A 59 1.52 -11.42 -5.74
N LEU A 60 1.40 -12.44 -6.59
CA LEU A 60 1.78 -12.35 -8.00
C LEU A 60 0.94 -11.28 -8.73
N SER A 61 -0.36 -11.24 -8.46
CA SER A 61 -1.25 -10.23 -9.05
C SER A 61 -0.91 -8.82 -8.54
N CYS A 62 -0.63 -8.68 -7.25
CA CYS A 62 -0.20 -7.39 -6.69
C CYS A 62 1.13 -6.92 -7.30
N ARG A 63 2.14 -7.80 -7.41
CA ARG A 63 3.44 -7.49 -8.02
C ARG A 63 3.30 -7.16 -9.51
N ARG A 64 2.43 -7.86 -10.23
CA ARG A 64 2.13 -7.54 -11.64
C ARG A 64 1.55 -6.14 -11.78
N TRP A 65 0.60 -5.76 -10.92
CA TRP A 65 0.05 -4.41 -10.90
C TRP A 65 1.13 -3.36 -10.60
N ILE A 66 1.99 -3.58 -9.59
CA ILE A 66 3.10 -2.66 -9.26
C ILE A 66 4.03 -2.49 -10.47
N ARG A 67 4.42 -3.58 -11.13
CA ARG A 67 5.29 -3.54 -12.32
C ARG A 67 4.64 -2.78 -13.47
N GLN A 68 3.37 -3.04 -13.76
CA GLN A 68 2.62 -2.37 -14.83
C GLN A 68 2.49 -0.86 -14.59
N ASN A 69 2.42 -0.44 -13.32
CA ASN A 69 2.23 0.97 -12.94
C ASN A 69 3.53 1.65 -12.49
N GLN A 70 4.70 1.02 -12.64
CA GLN A 70 5.96 1.47 -12.04
C GLN A 70 6.32 2.92 -12.40
N ALA A 71 6.14 3.32 -13.66
CA ALA A 71 6.43 4.69 -14.10
C ALA A 71 5.52 5.73 -13.44
N ALA A 72 4.22 5.41 -13.32
CA ALA A 72 3.27 6.28 -12.64
C ALA A 72 3.56 6.34 -11.14
N LEU A 73 3.84 5.19 -10.51
CA LEU A 73 4.20 5.12 -9.10
C LEU A 73 5.48 5.89 -8.79
N ALA A 74 6.51 5.84 -9.64
CA ALA A 74 7.74 6.59 -9.44
C ALA A 74 7.53 8.11 -9.49
N ARG A 75 6.60 8.56 -10.34
CA ARG A 75 6.22 9.98 -10.44
C ARG A 75 5.36 10.41 -9.24
N ASP A 76 4.36 9.62 -8.89
CA ASP A 76 3.35 9.97 -7.89
C ASP A 76 3.88 9.75 -6.45
N LEU A 77 4.80 8.80 -6.26
CA LEU A 77 5.39 8.39 -4.98
C LEU A 77 6.94 8.54 -5.00
N PRO A 78 7.45 9.77 -5.14
CA PRO A 78 8.86 9.99 -5.47
C PRO A 78 9.81 9.51 -4.37
N GLY A 79 10.76 8.66 -4.75
CA GLY A 79 11.81 8.16 -3.86
C GLY A 79 11.35 7.12 -2.84
N ALA A 80 10.13 6.58 -2.99
CA ALA A 80 9.62 5.52 -2.14
C ALA A 80 9.49 4.20 -2.92
N GLU A 81 9.77 3.09 -2.25
CA GLU A 81 9.65 1.76 -2.85
C GLU A 81 8.28 1.18 -2.54
N VAL A 82 7.50 0.91 -3.60
CA VAL A 82 6.20 0.25 -3.48
C VAL A 82 6.41 -1.26 -3.50
N ARG A 83 5.93 -1.94 -2.45
CA ARG A 83 6.05 -3.40 -2.27
C ARG A 83 4.69 -4.05 -2.17
N ALA A 84 4.59 -5.29 -2.62
CA ALA A 84 3.45 -6.15 -2.33
C ALA A 84 3.64 -6.74 -0.93
N VAL A 85 2.66 -6.54 -0.04
CA VAL A 85 2.71 -7.06 1.34
C VAL A 85 1.39 -7.77 1.70
N PRO A 86 1.43 -8.84 2.50
CA PRO A 86 0.28 -9.38 3.20
C PRO A 86 -0.42 -8.31 4.06
N LEU A 87 -1.70 -8.05 3.78
CA LEU A 87 -2.48 -7.01 4.44
C LEU A 87 -2.50 -7.20 5.96
N GLY A 88 -2.81 -8.41 6.44
CA GLY A 88 -2.89 -8.70 7.87
C GLY A 88 -1.60 -8.37 8.62
N ARG A 89 -0.45 -8.85 8.10
CA ARG A 89 0.87 -8.58 8.68
C ARG A 89 1.22 -7.10 8.62
N TRP A 90 0.88 -6.44 7.51
CA TRP A 90 1.15 -5.02 7.33
C TRP A 90 0.36 -4.14 8.32
N LEU A 91 -0.90 -4.47 8.57
CA LEU A 91 -1.75 -3.76 9.52
C LEU A 91 -1.28 -3.93 10.97
N LEU A 92 -0.67 -5.08 11.28
CA LEU A 92 -0.07 -5.38 12.58
C LEU A 92 1.34 -4.81 12.76
N GLY A 93 1.93 -4.20 11.72
CA GLY A 93 3.26 -3.62 11.81
C GLY A 93 4.42 -4.62 11.67
N LEU A 94 4.16 -5.82 11.14
CA LEU A 94 5.07 -6.98 11.16
C LEU A 94 5.94 -7.15 9.90
N GLU A 95 5.81 -6.25 8.92
CA GLU A 95 6.56 -6.22 7.65
C GLU A 95 6.96 -4.81 7.23
#